data_AF-A0A377E6B1-F1
#
_entry.id   AF-A0A377E6B1-F1
#
_cell.length_a   1.000
_cell.length_b   1.000
_cell.length_c   1.000
_cell.angle_alpha   90.00
_cell.angle_beta   90.00
_cell.angle_gamma   90.00
#
_symmetry.space_group_name_H-M   'P 1'
#
loop_
_entity.id
_entity.type
_entity.pdbx_description
1 polymer ?
#
loop_
_entity_poly.entity_id
_entity_poly.type
_entity_poly.pdbx_seq_one_letter_code
_entity_poly.pdbx_strand_id
1 'polypeptide(L)'
;MPAPVENAGMLRALDLSAEEKAAIRYLSFLTLKPTMYIANVNEDGFENNPYLDQVREIAAKEGSVVVPVLLLLKQTLPNWTTKNVTSLCRSLGWKSRA
;
A
#
# COMPACT_ATOMS: atom_id res chain seq x y z
N MET A 1 9.54 17.58 -18.67
CA MET A 1 8.63 16.42 -18.52
C MET A 1 7.39 16.92 -17.80
N PRO A 2 6.16 16.70 -18.31
CA PRO A 2 4.95 17.18 -17.66
C PRO A 2 4.83 16.61 -16.25
N ALA A 3 4.21 17.36 -15.34
CA ALA A 3 4.11 16.94 -13.95
C ALA A 3 3.25 15.66 -13.87
N PRO A 4 3.64 14.63 -13.09
CA PRO A 4 2.88 13.38 -13.03
C PRO A 4 1.40 13.58 -12.69
N VAL A 5 1.09 14.60 -11.88
CA VAL A 5 -0.27 14.94 -11.46
C VAL A 5 -1.20 15.28 -12.63
N GLU A 6 -0.68 15.88 -13.71
CA GLU A 6 -1.47 16.21 -14.90
C GLU A 6 -1.94 14.95 -15.66
N ASN A 7 -1.21 13.85 -15.51
CA ASN A 7 -1.48 12.56 -16.15
C ASN A 7 -1.98 11.50 -15.16
N ALA A 8 -2.62 11.93 -14.05
CA ALA A 8 -3.10 11.05 -12.98
C ALA A 8 -2.03 10.17 -12.31
N GLY A 9 -0.75 10.58 -12.39
CA GLY A 9 0.38 9.90 -11.78
C GLY A 9 0.50 10.17 -10.29
N MET A 10 1.06 9.19 -9.57
CA MET A 10 1.25 9.26 -8.13
C MET A 10 2.60 9.89 -7.77
N LEU A 11 2.59 10.89 -6.88
CA LEU A 11 3.84 11.56 -6.45
C LEU A 11 4.80 10.61 -5.72
N ARG A 12 4.30 9.54 -5.10
CA ARG A 12 5.15 8.50 -4.47
C ARG A 12 5.98 7.68 -5.45
N ALA A 13 5.62 7.66 -6.73
CA ALA A 13 6.38 6.95 -7.77
C ALA A 13 7.62 7.75 -8.23
N LEU A 14 7.72 9.02 -7.84
CA LEU A 14 8.91 9.84 -8.04
C LEU A 14 9.94 9.56 -6.95
N ASP A 15 11.21 9.45 -7.34
CA ASP A 15 12.33 9.33 -6.41
C ASP A 15 12.71 10.72 -5.87
N LEU A 16 11.85 11.28 -5.03
CA LEU A 16 12.09 12.58 -4.39
C LEU A 16 13.04 12.44 -3.20
N SER A 17 14.00 13.35 -3.11
CA SER A 17 14.93 13.44 -1.97
C SER A 17 14.20 13.82 -0.67
N ALA A 18 14.90 13.70 0.46
CA ALA A 18 14.35 14.11 1.76
C ALA A 18 14.07 15.62 1.80
N GLU A 19 14.94 16.42 1.20
CA GLU A 19 14.82 17.87 1.07
C GLU A 19 13.61 18.27 0.21
N GLU A 20 13.42 17.60 -0.93
CA GLU A 20 12.28 17.84 -1.83
C GLU A 20 10.96 17.47 -1.15
N LYS A 21 10.92 16.32 -0.48
CA LYS A 21 9.76 15.90 0.34
C LYS A 21 9.46 16.89 1.46
N ALA A 22 10.49 17.46 2.09
CA ALA A 22 10.33 18.49 3.13
C ALA A 22 9.75 19.79 2.56
N ALA A 23 10.22 20.22 1.39
CA ALA A 23 9.74 21.43 0.72
C ALA A 23 8.24 21.35 0.41
N ILE A 24 7.73 20.19 -0.02
CA ILE A 24 6.31 20.00 -0.35
C ILE A 24 5.45 19.47 0.80
N ARG A 25 6.03 19.24 1.99
CA ARG A 25 5.34 18.61 3.13
C ARG A 25 4.11 19.38 3.60
N TYR A 26 4.15 20.71 3.52
CA TYR A 26 3.05 21.58 3.94
C TYR A 26 1.78 21.40 3.08
N LEU A 27 1.94 20.98 1.82
CA LEU A 27 0.82 20.75 0.89
C LEU A 27 0.02 19.48 1.19
N SER A 28 0.57 18.57 2.01
CA SER A 28 -0.13 17.37 2.48
C SER A 28 -0.70 16.48 1.37
N PHE A 29 -0.02 16.38 0.22
CA PHE A 29 -0.46 15.60 -0.94
C PHE A 29 -0.92 14.19 -0.57
N LEU A 30 -2.10 13.79 -1.06
CA LEU A 30 -2.64 12.45 -0.85
C LEU A 30 -1.80 11.38 -1.57
N THR A 31 -1.36 11.67 -2.79
CA THR A 31 -0.61 10.75 -3.66
C THR A 31 0.85 10.55 -3.26
N LEU A 32 1.36 11.36 -2.31
CA LEU A 32 2.69 11.22 -1.73
C LEU A 32 2.68 10.31 -0.49
N LYS A 33 1.51 10.07 0.13
CA LYS A 33 1.43 9.21 1.32
C LYS A 33 1.85 7.78 0.96
N PRO A 34 2.56 7.08 1.87
CA PRO A 34 2.83 5.64 1.71
C PRO A 34 1.52 4.85 1.58
N THR A 35 1.52 3.87 0.67
CA THR A 35 0.35 3.05 0.35
C THR A 35 0.68 1.57 0.31
N MET A 36 -0.29 0.76 0.75
CA MET A 36 -0.26 -0.69 0.60
C MET A 36 -1.54 -1.15 -0.09
N TYR A 37 -1.44 -2.25 -0.82
CA TYR A 37 -2.58 -2.93 -1.41
C TYR A 37 -3.00 -4.07 -0.50
N ILE A 38 -4.25 -4.06 -0.07
CA ILE A 38 -4.85 -5.17 0.66
C ILE A 38 -5.67 -5.95 -0.37
N ALA A 39 -5.13 -7.07 -0.84
CA ALA A 39 -5.76 -7.89 -1.87
C ALA A 39 -6.71 -8.89 -1.19
N ASN A 40 -8.02 -8.68 -1.33
CA ASN A 40 -9.00 -9.63 -0.82
C ASN A 40 -9.08 -10.83 -1.78
N VAL A 41 -8.73 -12.02 -1.30
CA VAL A 41 -8.70 -13.27 -2.07
C VAL A 41 -9.61 -14.31 -1.41
N ASN A 42 -10.01 -15.34 -2.18
CA ASN A 42 -10.75 -16.50 -1.68
C ASN A 42 -9.83 -17.43 -0.86
N GLU A 43 -10.41 -18.45 -0.20
CA GLU A 43 -9.69 -19.40 0.65
C GLU A 43 -8.54 -20.12 -0.06
N ASP A 44 -8.75 -20.44 -1.33
CA ASP A 44 -7.81 -21.07 -2.26
C ASP A 44 -7.04 -20.05 -3.12
N GLY A 45 -7.32 -18.75 -2.96
CA GLY A 45 -6.83 -17.69 -3.84
C GLY A 45 -5.48 -17.08 -3.47
N PHE A 46 -4.72 -17.70 -2.55
CA PHE A 46 -3.40 -17.24 -2.12
C PHE A 46 -2.28 -17.63 -3.09
N GLU A 47 -2.46 -18.72 -3.83
CA GLU A 47 -1.51 -19.26 -4.80
C GLU A 47 -2.20 -19.40 -6.17
N ASN A 48 -1.42 -19.29 -7.27
CA ASN A 48 -1.92 -19.41 -8.65
C ASN A 48 -3.13 -18.50 -8.99
N ASN A 49 -3.19 -17.31 -8.41
CA ASN A 49 -4.25 -16.35 -8.66
C ASN A 49 -3.77 -15.24 -9.61
N PRO A 50 -4.22 -15.22 -10.88
CA PRO A 50 -3.75 -14.25 -11.86
C PRO A 50 -4.08 -12.81 -11.48
N TYR A 51 -5.15 -12.58 -10.71
CA TYR A 51 -5.51 -11.25 -10.22
C TYR A 51 -4.59 -10.80 -9.09
N LEU A 52 -4.14 -11.72 -8.23
CA LEU A 52 -3.17 -11.40 -7.19
C LEU A 52 -1.82 -11.01 -7.80
N ASP A 53 -1.42 -11.70 -8.87
CA ASP A 53 -0.18 -11.40 -9.59
C ASP A 53 -0.26 -10.04 -10.31
N GLN A 54 -1.40 -9.70 -10.92
CA GLN A 54 -1.61 -8.36 -11.49
C GLN A 54 -1.51 -7.26 -10.42
N VAL A 55 -2.11 -7.46 -9.24
CA VAL A 55 -2.02 -6.48 -8.14
C VAL A 55 -0.58 -6.33 -7.65
N ARG A 56 0.19 -7.44 -7.59
CA ARG A 56 1.63 -7.41 -7.27
C ARG A 56 2.42 -6.62 -8.31
N GLU A 57 2.13 -6.79 -9.59
CA GLU A 57 2.80 -6.05 -10.67
C GLU A 57 2.54 -4.54 -10.58
N ILE A 58 1.28 -4.15 -10.35
CA ILE A 58 0.90 -2.73 -10.17
C ILE A 58 1.60 -2.15 -8.94
N ALA A 59 1.55 -2.86 -7.81
CA ALA A 59 2.16 -2.39 -6.57
C ALA A 59 3.69 -2.25 -6.71
N ALA A 60 4.35 -3.15 -7.44
CA ALA A 60 5.78 -3.06 -7.72
C ALA A 60 6.13 -1.80 -8.52
N LYS A 61 5.32 -1.42 -9.53
CA LYS A 61 5.50 -0.18 -10.30
C LYS A 61 5.40 1.08 -9.43
N GLU A 62 4.58 1.03 -8.37
CA GLU A 62 4.40 2.14 -7.43
C GLU A 62 5.31 2.07 -6.18
N GLY A 63 6.17 1.06 -6.06
CA GLY A 63 6.98 0.83 -4.85
C GLY A 63 6.15 0.52 -3.60
N SER A 64 4.94 -0.02 -3.78
CA SER A 64 3.98 -0.34 -2.72
C SER A 64 3.99 -1.83 -2.37
N VAL A 65 3.59 -2.15 -1.14
CA VAL A 65 3.53 -3.54 -0.65
C VAL A 65 2.13 -4.12 -0.86
N VAL A 66 2.04 -5.40 -1.22
CA VAL A 66 0.77 -6.14 -1.30
C VAL A 66 0.64 -7.10 -0.12
N VAL A 67 -0.54 -7.10 0.50
CA VAL A 67 -0.92 -8.05 1.56
C VAL A 67 -2.19 -8.78 1.13
N PRO A 68 -2.11 -10.05 0.73
CA PRO A 68 -3.30 -10.86 0.47
C PRO A 68 -4.01 -11.20 1.79
N VAL A 69 -5.33 -11.07 1.80
CA VAL A 69 -6.18 -11.38 2.96
C VAL A 69 -7.46 -12.08 2.49
N LEU A 70 -8.01 -12.95 3.32
CA LEU A 70 -9.36 -13.50 3.16
C LEU A 70 -10.30 -12.76 4.12
N LEU A 71 -11.38 -12.16 3.61
CA LEU A 71 -12.32 -11.38 4.43
C LEU A 71 -13.61 -12.12 4.81
N LEU A 72 -14.01 -13.18 4.08
CA LEU A 72 -15.29 -13.89 4.28
C LEU A 72 -15.45 -14.55 5.67
N LEU A 73 -14.36 -14.84 6.38
CA LEU A 73 -14.38 -15.57 7.66
C LEU A 73 -13.92 -14.74 8.87
N LYS A 74 -13.84 -13.40 8.75
CA LYS A 74 -13.20 -12.54 9.76
C LYS A 74 -14.13 -11.89 10.79
N GLN A 75 -15.43 -12.22 10.83
CA GLN A 75 -16.31 -11.73 11.90
C GLN A 75 -16.13 -12.45 13.24
N THR A 76 -15.47 -13.62 13.29
CA THR A 76 -15.58 -14.51 14.46
C THR A 76 -14.25 -14.94 15.12
N LEU A 77 -13.08 -14.51 14.64
CA LEU A 77 -11.78 -14.96 15.19
C LEU A 77 -10.89 -13.81 15.67
N PRO A 78 -10.64 -13.66 17.00
CA PRO A 78 -9.89 -12.54 17.58
C PRO A 78 -8.36 -12.63 17.42
N ASN A 79 -7.85 -13.72 16.84
CA ASN A 79 -6.44 -14.10 16.87
C ASN A 79 -5.67 -13.88 15.55
N TRP A 80 -6.33 -13.56 14.42
CA TRP A 80 -5.67 -13.55 13.10
C TRP A 80 -5.95 -12.33 12.20
N THR A 81 -6.01 -11.13 12.76
CA THR A 81 -6.46 -9.97 11.96
C THR A 81 -5.71 -8.66 12.19
N THR A 82 -5.45 -8.27 13.44
CA THR A 82 -4.95 -6.92 13.73
C THR A 82 -3.44 -6.87 13.97
N LYS A 83 -2.84 -7.99 14.41
CA LYS A 83 -1.42 -8.04 14.77
C LYS A 83 -0.50 -7.96 13.55
N ASN A 84 -0.84 -8.59 12.42
CA ASN A 84 0.07 -8.68 11.27
C ASN A 84 0.11 -7.40 10.41
N VAL A 85 -1.03 -6.71 10.20
CA VAL A 85 -1.02 -5.43 9.47
C VAL A 85 -0.37 -4.33 10.31
N THR A 86 -0.65 -4.29 11.62
CA THR A 86 -0.05 -3.28 12.50
C THR A 86 1.45 -3.50 12.69
N SER A 87 1.90 -4.75 12.85
CA SER A 87 3.34 -5.06 12.92
C SER A 87 4.04 -4.78 11.60
N LEU A 88 3.41 -5.09 10.46
CA LEU A 88 3.92 -4.77 9.13
C LEU A 88 4.04 -3.26 8.94
N CYS A 89 2.98 -2.49 9.23
CA CYS A 89 3.02 -1.03 9.19
C CYS A 89 4.16 -0.48 10.06
N ARG A 90 4.34 -0.99 11.29
CA ARG A 90 5.46 -0.58 12.15
C ARG A 90 6.83 -0.93 11.56
N SER A 91 6.99 -2.11 10.98
CA SER A 91 8.25 -2.55 10.33
C SER A 91 8.59 -1.70 9.10
N LEU A 92 7.57 -1.23 8.38
CA LEU A 92 7.70 -0.32 7.24
C LEU A 92 7.83 1.15 7.66
N GLY A 93 7.93 1.43 8.97
CA GLY A 93 8.06 2.78 9.52
C GLY A 93 6.76 3.60 9.48
N TRP A 94 5.62 2.99 9.15
CA TRP A 94 4.32 3.65 9.09
C TRP A 94 3.72 3.72 10.47
N LYS A 95 3.76 4.92 11.06
CA LYS A 95 3.10 5.20 12.33
C LYS A 95 1.61 5.39 12.07
N SER A 96 0.76 4.59 12.73
CA SER A 96 -0.66 4.92 12.78
C SER A 96 -0.81 6.26 13.50
N ARG A 97 -1.37 7.26 12.82
CA ARG A 97 -2.01 8.39 13.51
C ARG A 97 -3.40 7.92 13.91
N ALA A 98 -3.44 7.05 14.91
CA ALA A 98 -4.64 6.82 15.70
C ALA A 98 -4.56 7.76 16.89
#